data_AF-A0A940DP93-F1
#
_entry.id   AF-A0A940DP93-F1
#
_cell.length_a   1.000
_cell.length_b   1.000
_cell.length_c   1.000
_cell.angle_alpha   90.00
_cell.angle_beta   90.00
_cell.angle_gamma   90.00
#
_symmetry.space_group_name_H-M   'P 1'
#
loop_
_entity.id
_entity.type
_entity.pdbx_description
1 polymer ?
#
loop_
_entity_poly.entity_id
_entity_poly.type
_entity_poly.pdbx_seq_one_letter_code
_entity_poly.pdbx_strand_id
1 'polypeptide(L)'
;MKLKIIAAAAAAAAAALSLSSCKSQYEMLLNSNDVDLKYEAAFRYFNDAKFTKAADLFESISVLTGGTERDDTVQYYWGLSNYRAKDYYTAETNFEKFLESYPRSPFSAEARFLRLDCMYRSTLRYELDQAPTYRAIDAISQFMSEYPDASHADVCREMLNDLNARLDTKAFEAARLYYKMEDYIASRVSFRNVLKDDSENIYREDILYYIAMSSYKYAQLSVLQKQKERYMTFVDDYLNFIGEYPESEYRRELDTIYRRVQRILGRYPGQQAVEADMEEHDDRAFEKERRRLNREQKAIMRKGARLNEKFVDDTEDMVILRGMENESEAKSENF
;
A
#
# COMPACT_ATOMS: atom_id res chain seq x y z
N MET A 1 26.02 47.69 -51.40
CA MET A 1 26.16 46.46 -50.60
C MET A 1 26.23 46.75 -49.09
N LYS A 2 27.11 47.65 -48.62
CA LYS A 2 27.23 48.02 -47.19
C LYS A 2 25.93 48.52 -46.53
N LEU A 3 25.14 49.35 -47.23
CA LEU A 3 23.88 49.90 -46.68
C LEU A 3 22.81 48.83 -46.40
N LYS A 4 22.72 47.78 -47.25
CA LYS A 4 21.76 46.68 -47.07
C LYS A 4 22.14 45.76 -45.91
N ILE A 5 23.44 45.57 -45.67
CA ILE A 5 23.96 44.79 -44.55
C ILE A 5 23.71 45.51 -43.22
N ILE A 6 23.89 46.83 -43.19
CA ILE A 6 23.60 47.66 -42.00
C ILE A 6 22.09 47.66 -41.70
N ALA A 7 21.24 47.78 -42.72
CA ALA A 7 19.78 47.72 -42.54
C ALA A 7 19.31 46.33 -42.06
N ALA A 8 19.89 45.25 -42.58
CA ALA A 8 19.58 43.89 -42.13
C ALA A 8 20.05 43.64 -40.69
N ALA A 9 21.23 44.15 -40.31
CA ALA A 9 21.74 44.06 -38.94
C ALA A 9 20.89 44.88 -37.95
N ALA A 10 20.43 46.08 -38.34
CA ALA A 10 19.53 46.90 -37.53
C ALA A 10 18.14 46.25 -37.37
N ALA A 11 17.60 45.65 -38.44
CA ALA A 11 16.34 44.90 -38.38
C ALA A 11 16.45 43.63 -37.52
N ALA A 12 17.57 42.91 -37.60
CA ALA A 12 17.85 41.75 -36.75
C ALA A 12 18.05 42.15 -35.28
N ALA A 13 18.70 43.28 -35.00
CA ALA A 13 18.83 43.82 -33.65
C ALA A 13 17.47 44.29 -33.09
N ALA A 14 16.63 44.94 -33.89
CA ALA A 14 15.26 45.33 -33.50
C ALA A 14 14.33 44.11 -33.28
N ALA A 15 14.48 43.05 -34.09
CA ALA A 15 13.80 41.77 -33.90
C ALA A 15 14.29 41.05 -32.62
N ALA A 16 15.58 41.06 -32.33
CA ALA A 16 16.15 40.49 -31.10
C ALA A 16 15.71 41.27 -29.84
N LEU A 17 15.62 42.61 -29.93
CA LEU A 17 15.13 43.47 -28.84
C LEU A 17 13.61 43.32 -28.61
N SER A 18 12.82 43.03 -29.65
CA SER A 18 11.37 42.79 -29.52
C SER A 18 11.02 41.41 -28.97
N LEU A 19 11.90 40.41 -29.11
CA LEU A 19 11.79 39.12 -28.44
C LEU A 19 12.11 39.17 -26.93
N SER A 20 12.68 40.29 -26.44
CA SER A 20 13.12 40.45 -25.05
C SER A 20 12.10 41.16 -24.14
N SER A 21 10.95 41.59 -24.67
CA SER A 21 10.07 42.56 -23.99
C SER A 21 8.66 42.05 -23.61
N CYS A 22 8.39 40.75 -23.65
CA CYS A 22 7.10 40.21 -23.20
C CYS A 22 7.24 39.46 -21.86
N LYS A 23 7.62 40.18 -20.80
CA LYS A 23 7.39 39.70 -19.43
C LYS A 23 5.87 39.58 -19.25
N SER A 24 5.37 38.40 -18.88
CA SER A 24 3.92 38.22 -18.75
C SER A 24 3.35 39.20 -17.72
N GLN A 25 2.10 39.65 -17.89
CA GLN A 25 1.45 40.54 -16.91
C GLN A 25 1.50 39.96 -15.49
N TYR A 26 1.44 38.63 -15.38
CA TYR A 26 1.63 37.89 -14.14
C TYR A 26 3.04 38.09 -13.56
N GLU A 27 4.09 37.87 -14.34
CA GLU A 27 5.47 38.05 -13.88
C GLU A 27 5.75 39.52 -13.51
N MET A 28 5.20 40.48 -14.24
CA MET A 28 5.32 41.90 -13.88
C MET A 28 4.70 42.17 -12.51
N LEU A 29 3.51 41.63 -12.27
CA LEU A 29 2.81 41.72 -11.01
C LEU A 29 3.55 41.01 -9.87
N LEU A 30 4.00 39.76 -10.08
CA LEU A 30 4.72 38.98 -9.06
C LEU A 30 6.00 39.68 -8.59
N ASN A 31 6.66 40.42 -9.48
CA ASN A 31 7.87 41.18 -9.17
C ASN A 31 7.61 42.64 -8.76
N SER A 32 6.36 43.07 -8.64
CA SER A 32 6.04 44.42 -8.18
C SER A 32 6.23 44.55 -6.65
N ASN A 33 6.37 45.78 -6.16
CA ASN A 33 6.36 46.06 -4.72
C ASN A 33 4.96 46.46 -4.21
N ASP A 34 3.95 46.32 -5.05
CA ASP A 34 2.57 46.73 -4.74
C ASP A 34 1.83 45.57 -4.05
N VAL A 35 1.80 45.62 -2.72
CA VAL A 35 1.21 44.57 -1.88
C VAL A 35 -0.30 44.48 -2.07
N ASP A 36 -0.99 45.62 -2.20
CA ASP A 36 -2.45 45.66 -2.39
C ASP A 36 -2.83 45.03 -3.73
N LEU A 37 -2.14 45.43 -4.81
CA LEU A 37 -2.40 44.88 -6.14
C LEU A 37 -2.10 43.37 -6.20
N LYS A 38 -1.05 42.91 -5.52
CA LYS A 38 -0.74 41.47 -5.40
C LYS A 38 -1.80 40.71 -4.62
N TYR A 39 -2.27 41.26 -3.51
CA TYR A 39 -3.31 40.65 -2.68
C TYR A 39 -4.62 40.47 -3.48
N GLU A 40 -5.11 41.52 -4.14
CA GLU A 40 -6.31 41.44 -4.99
C GLU A 40 -6.14 40.43 -6.12
N ALA A 41 -4.98 40.42 -6.77
CA ALA A 41 -4.70 39.50 -7.84
C ALA A 41 -4.57 38.05 -7.36
N ALA A 42 -4.01 37.80 -6.17
CA ALA A 42 -3.91 36.46 -5.59
C ALA A 42 -5.30 35.86 -5.42
N PHE A 43 -6.26 36.62 -4.88
CA PHE A 43 -7.66 36.21 -4.80
C PHE A 43 -8.31 35.99 -6.16
N ARG A 44 -8.06 36.87 -7.14
CA ARG A 44 -8.54 36.66 -8.51
C ARG A 44 -8.03 35.35 -9.09
N TYR A 45 -6.73 35.06 -8.97
CA TYR A 45 -6.15 33.81 -9.45
C TYR A 45 -6.69 32.58 -8.69
N PHE A 46 -6.92 32.71 -7.39
CA PHE A 46 -7.53 31.66 -6.58
C PHE A 46 -8.95 31.33 -7.06
N ASN A 47 -9.78 32.36 -7.26
CA ASN A 47 -11.17 32.21 -7.72
C ASN A 47 -11.25 31.69 -9.17
N ASP A 48 -10.26 32.01 -10.00
CA ASP A 48 -10.07 31.47 -11.35
C ASP A 48 -9.54 30.01 -11.36
N ALA A 49 -9.38 29.37 -10.20
CA ALA A 49 -8.77 28.05 -10.03
C ALA A 49 -7.31 27.93 -10.54
N LYS A 50 -6.61 29.07 -10.66
CA LYS A 50 -5.18 29.15 -11.03
C LYS A 50 -4.34 29.10 -9.76
N PHE A 51 -4.46 28.00 -9.02
CA PHE A 51 -3.98 27.88 -7.65
C PHE A 51 -2.48 28.06 -7.47
N THR A 52 -1.64 27.56 -8.38
CA THR A 52 -0.18 27.79 -8.32
C THR A 52 0.16 29.27 -8.39
N LYS A 53 -0.50 30.04 -9.27
CA LYS A 53 -0.28 31.49 -9.39
C LYS A 53 -0.79 32.25 -8.16
N ALA A 54 -1.87 31.77 -7.55
CA ALA A 54 -2.35 32.33 -6.29
C ALA A 54 -1.35 32.07 -5.16
N ALA A 55 -0.84 30.85 -5.04
CA ALA A 55 0.15 30.46 -4.04
C ALA A 55 1.42 31.32 -4.12
N ASP A 56 2.01 31.48 -5.32
CA ASP A 56 3.19 32.32 -5.54
C ASP A 56 2.96 33.78 -5.09
N LEU A 57 1.78 34.34 -5.38
CA LEU A 57 1.45 35.71 -4.99
C LEU A 57 1.25 35.83 -3.48
N PHE A 58 0.51 34.92 -2.85
CA PHE A 58 0.33 34.88 -1.40
C PHE A 58 1.67 34.69 -0.67
N GLU A 59 2.54 33.80 -1.16
CA GLU A 59 3.90 33.63 -0.67
C GLU A 59 4.67 34.96 -0.73
N SER A 60 4.64 35.63 -1.90
CA SER A 60 5.41 36.86 -2.13
C SER A 60 5.01 38.02 -1.21
N ILE A 61 3.80 37.99 -0.65
CA ILE A 61 3.29 39.03 0.27
C ILE A 61 3.20 38.55 1.73
N SER A 62 3.47 37.27 2.02
CA SER A 62 3.33 36.67 3.36
C SER A 62 4.11 37.42 4.43
N VAL A 63 5.39 37.72 4.17
CA VAL A 63 6.26 38.45 5.11
C VAL A 63 5.83 39.92 5.23
N LEU A 64 5.42 40.54 4.13
CA LEU A 64 5.05 41.97 4.08
C LEU A 64 3.71 42.27 4.76
N THR A 65 2.84 41.26 4.84
CA THR A 65 1.56 41.35 5.54
C THR A 65 1.63 40.90 6.99
N GLY A 66 2.80 40.46 7.47
CA GLY A 66 3.05 40.03 8.84
C GLY A 66 2.61 41.07 9.88
N GLY A 67 1.80 40.65 10.85
CA GLY A 67 1.27 41.50 11.93
C GLY A 67 0.17 42.48 11.52
N THR A 68 -0.26 42.47 10.26
CA THR A 68 -1.40 43.26 9.78
C THR A 68 -2.71 42.51 9.96
N GLU A 69 -3.85 43.19 9.78
CA GLU A 69 -5.18 42.56 9.80
C GLU A 69 -5.40 41.54 8.67
N ARG A 70 -4.54 41.53 7.64
CA ARG A 70 -4.62 40.59 6.51
C ARG A 70 -3.76 39.35 6.67
N ASP A 71 -2.91 39.33 7.69
CA ASP A 71 -1.85 38.32 7.84
C ASP A 71 -2.42 36.90 7.87
N ASP A 72 -3.37 36.64 8.78
CA ASP A 72 -3.98 35.32 8.93
C ASP A 72 -4.64 34.83 7.63
N THR A 73 -5.28 35.74 6.89
CA THR A 73 -5.93 35.49 5.63
C THR A 73 -4.91 35.15 4.55
N VAL A 74 -3.80 35.89 4.45
CA VAL A 74 -2.73 35.59 3.49
C VAL A 74 -2.11 34.23 3.79
N GLN A 75 -1.78 33.96 5.05
CA GLN A 75 -1.16 32.69 5.47
C GLN A 75 -2.09 31.49 5.21
N TYR A 76 -3.38 31.63 5.53
CA TYR A 76 -4.37 30.60 5.26
C TYR A 76 -4.56 30.35 3.76
N TYR A 77 -4.75 31.41 2.96
CA TYR A 77 -4.95 31.26 1.52
C TYR A 77 -3.70 30.83 0.77
N TRP A 78 -2.52 31.07 1.31
CA TRP A 78 -1.28 30.46 0.80
C TRP A 78 -1.34 28.94 0.90
N GLY A 79 -1.61 28.40 2.10
CA GLY A 79 -1.78 26.96 2.32
C GLY A 79 -2.94 26.37 1.51
N LEU A 80 -4.08 27.06 1.48
CA LEU A 80 -5.25 26.62 0.71
C LEU A 80 -4.97 26.61 -0.80
N SER A 81 -4.19 27.56 -1.32
CA SER A 81 -3.79 27.57 -2.72
C SER A 81 -2.91 26.36 -3.04
N ASN A 82 -1.90 26.07 -2.21
CA ASN A 82 -1.07 24.88 -2.40
C ASN A 82 -1.87 23.57 -2.31
N TYR A 83 -2.80 23.48 -1.36
CA TYR A 83 -3.71 22.35 -1.21
C TYR A 83 -4.54 22.13 -2.48
N ARG A 84 -5.14 23.20 -3.00
CA ARG A 84 -5.95 23.14 -4.24
C ARG A 84 -5.11 22.88 -5.49
N ALA A 85 -3.84 23.27 -5.47
CA ALA A 85 -2.85 22.90 -6.49
C ALA A 85 -2.36 21.44 -6.36
N LYS A 86 -2.80 20.71 -5.33
CA LYS A 86 -2.39 19.34 -4.97
C LYS A 86 -0.94 19.22 -4.52
N ASP A 87 -0.31 20.33 -4.14
CA ASP A 87 0.97 20.31 -3.44
C ASP A 87 0.72 20.15 -1.93
N TYR A 88 0.37 18.92 -1.55
CA TYR A 88 -0.02 18.59 -0.18
C TYR A 88 1.12 18.73 0.82
N TYR A 89 2.37 18.54 0.39
CA TYR A 89 3.54 18.67 1.27
C TYR A 89 3.76 20.14 1.68
N THR A 90 3.75 21.05 0.70
CA THR A 90 3.85 22.48 0.97
C THR A 90 2.64 22.96 1.76
N ALA A 91 1.44 22.52 1.39
CA ALA A 91 0.21 22.88 2.08
C ALA A 91 0.17 22.43 3.54
N GLU A 92 0.62 21.21 3.87
CA GLU A 92 0.76 20.73 5.24
C GLU A 92 1.62 21.69 6.06
N THR A 93 2.80 22.05 5.52
CA THR A 93 3.74 22.97 6.17
C THR A 93 3.13 24.36 6.35
N ASN A 94 2.37 24.85 5.36
CA ASN A 94 1.67 26.13 5.47
C ASN A 94 0.62 26.09 6.59
N PHE A 95 -0.22 25.05 6.62
CA PHE A 95 -1.28 24.94 7.62
C PHE A 95 -0.72 24.71 9.04
N GLU A 96 0.38 23.97 9.19
CA GLU A 96 1.07 23.84 10.46
C GLU A 96 1.50 25.20 11.02
N LYS A 97 2.26 25.97 10.23
CA LYS A 97 2.70 27.33 10.61
C LYS A 97 1.54 28.27 10.89
N PHE A 98 0.47 28.17 10.10
CA PHE A 98 -0.75 28.94 10.30
C PHE A 98 -1.40 28.63 11.65
N LEU A 99 -1.51 27.36 12.03
CA LEU A 99 -2.10 26.93 13.29
C LEU A 99 -1.24 27.31 14.51
N GLU A 100 0.09 27.30 14.36
CA GLU A 100 1.02 27.79 15.38
C GLU A 100 0.86 29.30 15.61
N SER A 101 0.76 30.07 14.53
CA SER A 101 0.72 31.54 14.58
C SER A 101 -0.68 32.09 14.91
N TYR A 102 -1.73 31.48 14.38
CA TYR A 102 -3.12 31.94 14.49
C TYR A 102 -4.08 30.85 14.96
N PRO A 103 -3.92 30.27 16.17
CA PRO A 103 -4.76 29.18 16.67
C PRO A 103 -6.24 29.57 16.90
N ARG A 104 -6.54 30.88 16.92
CA ARG A 104 -7.87 31.47 17.15
C ARG A 104 -8.49 32.16 15.92
N SER A 105 -7.84 32.07 14.76
CA SER A 105 -8.40 32.61 13.51
C SER A 105 -9.72 31.90 13.18
N PRO A 106 -10.68 32.57 12.50
CA PRO A 106 -11.87 31.90 11.98
C PRO A 106 -11.53 30.74 11.04
N PHE A 107 -10.33 30.72 10.43
CA PHE A 107 -9.90 29.64 9.55
C PHE A 107 -9.26 28.44 10.27
N SER A 108 -8.97 28.54 11.58
CA SER A 108 -8.19 27.50 12.29
C SER A 108 -8.88 26.14 12.32
N ALA A 109 -10.21 26.08 12.41
CA ALA A 109 -10.94 24.82 12.40
C ALA A 109 -10.75 24.07 11.07
N GLU A 110 -10.93 24.76 9.95
CA GLU A 110 -10.76 24.19 8.62
C GLU A 110 -9.28 23.88 8.32
N ALA A 111 -8.35 24.77 8.71
CA ALA A 111 -6.91 24.54 8.54
C ALA A 111 -6.41 23.29 9.27
N ARG A 112 -6.94 22.96 10.46
CA ARG A 112 -6.62 21.71 11.17
C ARG A 112 -6.99 20.50 10.31
N PHE A 113 -8.22 20.47 9.80
CA PHE A 113 -8.67 19.38 8.95
C PHE A 113 -7.86 19.29 7.65
N LEU A 114 -7.65 20.41 6.96
CA LEU A 114 -6.90 20.43 5.70
C LEU A 114 -5.45 19.97 5.88
N ARG A 115 -4.81 20.28 7.01
CA ARG A 115 -3.48 19.73 7.35
C ARG A 115 -3.53 18.20 7.44
N LEU A 116 -4.52 17.63 8.13
CA LEU A 116 -4.69 16.18 8.23
C LEU A 116 -4.96 15.52 6.88
N ASP A 117 -5.80 16.13 6.04
CA ASP A 117 -6.07 15.64 4.69
C ASP A 117 -4.80 15.72 3.81
N CYS A 118 -3.96 16.75 3.97
CA CYS A 118 -2.64 16.80 3.33
C CYS A 118 -1.75 15.62 3.75
N MET A 119 -1.67 15.34 5.06
CA MET A 119 -0.89 14.22 5.59
C MET A 119 -1.40 12.89 5.03
N TYR A 120 -2.72 12.67 5.05
CA TYR A 120 -3.37 11.49 4.50
C TYR A 120 -3.06 11.31 3.00
N ARG A 121 -3.23 12.35 2.19
CA ARG A 121 -2.97 12.31 0.74
C ARG A 121 -1.51 12.14 0.38
N SER A 122 -0.60 12.47 1.31
CA SER A 122 0.84 12.30 1.14
C SER A 122 1.32 10.89 1.52
N THR A 123 0.43 10.04 2.06
CA THR A 123 0.74 8.63 2.29
C THR A 123 0.84 7.84 0.99
N LEU A 124 1.54 6.70 1.04
CA LEU A 124 1.79 5.86 -0.12
C LEU A 124 1.01 4.53 -0.02
N ARG A 125 0.97 3.79 -1.12
CA ARG A 125 0.48 2.40 -1.15
C ARG A 125 1.30 1.49 -0.22
N TYR A 126 0.69 0.41 0.24
CA TYR A 126 1.19 -0.43 1.35
C TYR A 126 2.57 -1.04 1.10
N GLU A 127 3.00 -1.22 -0.15
CA GLU A 127 4.30 -1.81 -0.49
C GLU A 127 5.46 -0.87 -0.16
N LEU A 128 5.23 0.44 -0.19
CA LEU A 128 6.25 1.47 0.02
C LEU A 128 6.46 1.79 1.51
N ASP A 129 7.36 2.72 1.80
CA ASP A 129 7.62 3.19 3.17
C ASP A 129 6.35 3.75 3.84
N GLN A 130 6.11 3.34 5.08
CA GLN A 130 4.89 3.67 5.83
C GLN A 130 5.13 4.68 6.95
N ALA A 131 6.32 5.29 7.07
CA ALA A 131 6.55 6.33 8.08
C ALA A 131 5.58 7.52 7.94
N PRO A 132 5.17 7.98 6.74
CA PRO A 132 4.10 8.97 6.60
C PRO A 132 2.74 8.46 7.09
N THR A 133 2.42 7.19 6.87
CA THR A 133 1.16 6.57 7.30
C THR A 133 1.01 6.59 8.81
N TYR A 134 2.04 6.16 9.55
CA TYR A 134 2.02 6.21 11.02
C TYR A 134 1.83 7.64 11.54
N ARG A 135 2.57 8.61 10.98
CA ARG A 135 2.43 10.03 11.37
C ARG A 135 1.03 10.58 11.10
N ALA A 136 0.42 10.19 9.98
CA ALA A 136 -0.95 10.59 9.66
C ALA A 136 -1.97 9.96 10.63
N ILE A 137 -1.84 8.68 10.94
CA ILE A 137 -2.69 8.00 11.94
C ILE A 137 -2.61 8.69 13.30
N ASP A 138 -1.40 8.99 13.78
CA ASP A 138 -1.19 9.64 15.07
C ASP A 138 -1.85 11.02 15.10
N ALA A 139 -1.63 11.85 14.08
CA ALA A 139 -2.18 13.20 13.99
C ALA A 139 -3.72 13.19 13.87
N ILE A 140 -4.30 12.29 13.07
CA ILE A 140 -5.75 12.19 12.92
C ILE A 140 -6.38 11.65 14.22
N SER A 141 -5.77 10.66 14.86
CA SER A 141 -6.26 10.10 16.13
C SER A 141 -6.24 11.15 17.24
N GLN A 142 -5.18 11.97 17.31
CA GLN A 142 -5.10 13.08 18.24
C GLN A 142 -6.21 14.11 17.97
N PHE A 143 -6.43 14.49 16.71
CA PHE A 143 -7.51 15.40 16.34
C PHE A 143 -8.90 14.86 16.73
N MET A 144 -9.16 13.57 16.48
CA MET A 144 -10.43 12.93 16.84
C MET A 144 -10.64 12.86 18.36
N SER A 145 -9.56 12.75 19.13
CA SER A 145 -9.60 12.79 20.60
C SER A 145 -9.89 14.20 21.14
N GLU A 146 -9.28 15.22 20.53
CA GLU A 146 -9.43 16.62 20.94
C GLU A 146 -10.75 17.25 20.46
N TYR A 147 -11.25 16.85 19.29
CA TYR A 147 -12.44 17.43 18.63
C TYR A 147 -13.42 16.33 18.19
N PRO A 148 -14.04 15.60 19.13
CA PRO A 148 -14.92 14.47 18.81
C PRO A 148 -16.15 14.86 17.98
N ASP A 149 -16.64 16.09 18.13
CA ASP A 149 -17.82 16.63 17.43
C ASP A 149 -17.46 17.51 16.22
N ALA A 150 -16.22 17.41 15.71
CA ALA A 150 -15.80 18.16 14.52
C ALA A 150 -16.66 17.82 13.29
N SER A 151 -16.92 18.81 12.43
CA SER A 151 -17.70 18.62 11.20
C SER A 151 -17.14 17.55 10.26
N HIS A 152 -15.84 17.29 10.34
CA HIS A 152 -15.11 16.33 9.49
C HIS A 152 -14.81 15.00 10.20
N ALA A 153 -15.40 14.74 11.37
CA ALA A 153 -15.12 13.55 12.17
C ALA A 153 -15.33 12.22 11.42
N ASP A 154 -16.37 12.12 10.60
CA ASP A 154 -16.64 10.92 9.80
C ASP A 154 -15.58 10.69 8.73
N VAL A 155 -15.15 11.76 8.06
CA VAL A 155 -14.07 11.71 7.06
C VAL A 155 -12.75 11.27 7.70
N CYS A 156 -12.42 11.81 8.88
CA CYS A 156 -11.23 11.39 9.63
C CYS A 156 -11.30 9.90 10.05
N ARG A 157 -12.49 9.39 10.41
CA ARG A 157 -12.67 7.97 10.71
C ARG A 157 -12.47 7.09 9.48
N GLU A 158 -12.95 7.52 8.32
CA GLU A 158 -12.70 6.81 7.05
C GLU A 158 -11.21 6.81 6.69
N MET A 159 -10.51 7.93 6.87
CA MET A 159 -9.05 8.02 6.68
C MET A 159 -8.32 7.04 7.60
N LEU A 160 -8.66 6.98 8.89
CA LEU A 160 -8.04 6.05 9.83
C LEU A 160 -8.29 4.60 9.42
N ASN A 161 -9.50 4.25 9.00
CA ASN A 161 -9.81 2.90 8.55
C ASN A 161 -8.97 2.51 7.32
N ASP A 162 -8.88 3.39 6.33
CA ASP A 162 -8.07 3.15 5.13
C ASP A 162 -6.57 3.03 5.44
N LEU A 163 -6.02 3.93 6.25
CA LEU A 163 -4.61 3.89 6.64
C LEU A 163 -4.25 2.61 7.43
N ASN A 164 -5.09 2.21 8.38
CA ASN A 164 -4.88 0.96 9.12
C ASN A 164 -5.02 -0.27 8.21
N ALA A 165 -6.01 -0.30 7.31
CA ALA A 165 -6.15 -1.40 6.36
C ALA A 165 -4.91 -1.57 5.46
N ARG A 166 -4.24 -0.48 5.07
CA ARG A 166 -2.96 -0.54 4.34
C ARG A 166 -1.85 -1.15 5.18
N LEU A 167 -1.74 -0.80 6.46
CA LEU A 167 -0.76 -1.39 7.38
C LEU A 167 -1.01 -2.89 7.56
N ASP A 168 -2.28 -3.28 7.71
CA ASP A 168 -2.67 -4.68 7.83
C ASP A 168 -2.31 -5.48 6.59
N THR A 169 -2.60 -4.91 5.41
CA THR A 169 -2.28 -5.52 4.11
C THR A 169 -0.78 -5.71 3.95
N LYS A 170 0.02 -4.72 4.35
CA LYS A 170 1.49 -4.81 4.33
C LYS A 170 1.99 -5.95 5.21
N ALA A 171 1.50 -6.02 6.45
CA ALA A 171 1.91 -7.04 7.41
C ALA A 171 1.54 -8.45 6.93
N PHE A 172 0.30 -8.61 6.44
CA PHE A 172 -0.19 -9.86 5.89
C PHE A 172 0.61 -10.33 4.67
N GLU A 173 0.77 -9.50 3.64
CA GLU A 173 1.48 -9.90 2.41
C GLU A 173 2.97 -10.15 2.66
N ALA A 174 3.60 -9.44 3.60
CA ALA A 174 4.97 -9.71 4.02
C ALA A 174 5.11 -11.12 4.62
N ALA A 175 4.20 -11.54 5.50
CA ALA A 175 4.19 -12.89 6.07
C ALA A 175 3.81 -13.97 5.02
N ARG A 176 2.89 -13.63 4.11
CA ARG A 176 2.44 -14.50 3.02
C ARG A 176 3.54 -14.75 1.98
N LEU A 177 4.48 -13.82 1.80
CA LEU A 177 5.64 -14.02 0.93
C LEU A 177 6.45 -15.26 1.34
N TYR A 178 6.72 -15.44 2.64
CA TYR A 178 7.41 -16.63 3.13
C TYR A 178 6.65 -17.92 2.82
N TYR A 179 5.31 -17.89 2.91
CA TYR A 179 4.48 -19.03 2.52
C TYR A 179 4.65 -19.36 1.03
N LYS A 180 4.61 -18.34 0.16
CA LYS A 180 4.80 -18.49 -1.29
C LYS A 180 6.20 -19.02 -1.64
N MET A 181 7.21 -18.68 -0.84
CA MET A 181 8.58 -19.18 -0.96
C MET A 181 8.78 -20.57 -0.34
N GLU A 182 7.74 -21.18 0.22
CA GLU A 182 7.79 -22.46 0.94
C GLU A 182 8.68 -22.44 2.20
N ASP A 183 9.04 -21.26 2.71
CA ASP A 183 9.66 -21.11 4.03
C ASP A 183 8.58 -21.09 5.11
N TYR A 184 8.06 -22.28 5.39
CA TYR A 184 6.93 -22.46 6.30
C TYR A 184 7.27 -22.15 7.76
N ILE A 185 8.55 -22.22 8.16
CA ILE A 185 8.97 -21.82 9.51
C ILE A 185 8.85 -20.30 9.62
N ALA A 186 9.50 -19.57 8.70
CA ALA A 186 9.45 -18.11 8.68
C ALA A 186 8.01 -17.63 8.53
N SER A 187 7.24 -18.24 7.63
CA SER A 187 5.83 -17.89 7.41
C SER A 187 5.01 -18.00 8.69
N ARG A 188 5.07 -19.14 9.39
CA ARG A 188 4.33 -19.31 10.64
C ARG A 188 4.73 -18.28 11.70
N VAL A 189 6.03 -18.03 11.85
CA VAL A 189 6.54 -17.05 12.82
C VAL A 189 6.09 -15.63 12.46
N SER A 190 6.25 -15.23 11.20
CA SER A 190 5.84 -13.92 10.72
C SER A 190 4.35 -13.68 10.90
N PHE A 191 3.50 -14.64 10.52
CA PHE A 191 2.06 -14.54 10.73
C PHE A 191 1.66 -14.44 12.21
N ARG A 192 2.32 -15.19 13.09
CA ARG A 192 2.11 -15.06 14.54
C ARG A 192 2.55 -13.69 15.07
N ASN A 193 3.60 -13.10 14.51
CA ASN A 193 4.02 -11.75 14.88
C ASN A 193 3.00 -10.72 14.41
N VAL A 194 2.39 -10.87 13.22
CA VAL A 194 1.29 -10.01 12.78
C VAL A 194 0.18 -9.97 13.83
N LEU A 195 -0.33 -11.13 14.28
CA LEU A 195 -1.38 -11.18 15.30
C LEU A 195 -0.94 -10.77 16.71
N LYS A 196 0.36 -10.78 16.97
CA LYS A 196 0.92 -10.31 18.24
C LYS A 196 0.97 -8.78 18.27
N ASP A 197 1.35 -8.18 17.14
CA ASP A 197 1.47 -6.73 17.00
C ASP A 197 0.08 -6.10 16.81
N ASP A 198 -0.83 -6.79 16.12
CA ASP A 198 -2.22 -6.39 15.95
C ASP A 198 -3.17 -7.62 15.95
N SER A 199 -3.92 -7.81 17.03
CA SER A 199 -4.87 -8.91 17.14
C SER A 199 -6.13 -8.71 16.31
N GLU A 200 -6.47 -7.47 15.95
CA GLU A 200 -7.70 -7.12 15.24
C GLU A 200 -7.48 -6.95 13.73
N ASN A 201 -6.30 -7.34 13.25
CA ASN A 201 -5.92 -7.26 11.85
C ASN A 201 -7.02 -7.80 10.94
N ILE A 202 -7.35 -7.06 9.87
CA ILE A 202 -8.46 -7.43 8.99
C ILE A 202 -8.30 -8.79 8.31
N TYR A 203 -7.07 -9.33 8.24
CA TYR A 203 -6.77 -10.65 7.69
C TYR A 203 -6.67 -11.75 8.75
N ARG A 204 -7.15 -11.54 9.99
CA ARG A 204 -6.98 -12.49 11.10
C ARG A 204 -7.36 -13.94 10.76
N GLU A 205 -8.51 -14.13 10.11
CA GLU A 205 -8.95 -15.46 9.67
C GLU A 205 -7.94 -16.11 8.71
N ASP A 206 -7.55 -15.39 7.64
CA ASP A 206 -6.55 -15.85 6.68
C ASP A 206 -5.20 -16.14 7.34
N ILE A 207 -4.79 -15.29 8.27
CA ILE A 207 -3.54 -15.43 9.02
C ILE A 207 -3.54 -16.73 9.83
N LEU A 208 -4.60 -17.00 10.59
CA LEU A 208 -4.71 -18.25 11.36
C LEU A 208 -4.74 -19.47 10.42
N TYR A 209 -5.41 -19.38 9.28
CA TYR A 209 -5.39 -20.42 8.26
C TYR A 209 -3.96 -20.69 7.76
N TYR A 210 -3.21 -19.65 7.39
CA TYR A 210 -1.83 -19.80 6.93
C TYR A 210 -0.86 -20.25 8.01
N ILE A 211 -1.10 -19.93 9.29
CA ILE A 211 -0.36 -20.49 10.43
C ILE A 211 -0.53 -22.00 10.47
N ALA A 212 -1.78 -22.49 10.45
CA ALA A 212 -2.07 -23.92 10.46
C ALA A 212 -1.48 -24.62 9.21
N MET A 213 -1.68 -24.05 8.02
CA MET A 213 -1.14 -24.60 6.78
C MET A 213 0.39 -24.64 6.77
N SER A 214 1.05 -23.60 7.26
CA SER A 214 2.50 -23.57 7.41
C SER A 214 3.00 -24.68 8.34
N SER A 215 2.36 -24.87 9.50
CA SER A 215 2.69 -25.96 10.42
C SER A 215 2.56 -27.34 9.77
N TYR A 216 1.45 -27.57 9.06
CA TYR A 216 1.23 -28.84 8.35
C TYR A 216 2.28 -29.09 7.27
N LYS A 217 2.54 -28.10 6.41
CA LYS A 217 3.51 -28.20 5.32
C LYS A 217 4.93 -28.41 5.86
N TYR A 218 5.29 -27.69 6.91
CA TYR A 218 6.55 -27.88 7.59
C TYR A 218 6.69 -29.31 8.10
N ALA A 219 5.71 -29.81 8.85
CA ALA A 219 5.70 -31.19 9.35
C ALA A 219 5.83 -32.22 8.22
N GLN A 220 5.12 -32.02 7.12
CA GLN A 220 5.15 -32.90 5.95
C GLN A 220 6.54 -32.98 5.30
N LEU A 221 7.25 -31.85 5.21
CA LEU A 221 8.59 -31.76 4.60
C LEU A 221 9.73 -32.14 5.57
N SER A 222 9.40 -32.44 6.83
CA SER A 222 10.38 -32.69 7.88
C SER A 222 10.95 -34.11 7.86
N VAL A 223 12.13 -34.30 8.46
CA VAL A 223 12.67 -35.64 8.74
C VAL A 223 11.82 -36.36 9.79
N LEU A 224 11.76 -37.70 9.70
CA LEU A 224 10.85 -38.55 10.47
C LEU A 224 10.84 -38.24 11.97
N GLN A 225 12.03 -38.17 12.57
CA GLN A 225 12.23 -37.92 14.01
C GLN A 225 11.61 -36.60 14.50
N LYS A 226 11.34 -35.65 13.60
CA LYS A 226 10.75 -34.34 13.91
C LYS A 226 9.29 -34.21 13.48
N GLN A 227 8.78 -35.13 12.66
CA GLN A 227 7.43 -34.99 12.10
C GLN A 227 6.35 -35.06 13.18
N LYS A 228 6.46 -35.98 14.15
CA LYS A 228 5.46 -36.14 15.23
C LYS A 228 5.25 -34.85 16.01
N GLU A 229 6.35 -34.25 16.48
CA GLU A 229 6.35 -32.96 17.19
C GLU A 229 5.73 -31.84 16.33
N ARG A 230 6.11 -31.74 15.05
CA ARG A 230 5.63 -30.68 14.16
C ARG A 230 4.15 -30.85 13.76
N TYR A 231 3.68 -32.09 13.65
CA TYR A 231 2.27 -32.39 13.45
C TYR A 231 1.43 -32.04 14.69
N MET A 232 1.97 -32.18 15.90
CA MET A 232 1.31 -31.68 17.12
C MET A 232 1.17 -30.16 17.08
N THR A 233 2.19 -29.42 16.61
CA THR A 233 2.06 -27.97 16.40
C THR A 233 0.93 -27.61 15.43
N PHE A 234 0.78 -28.36 14.34
CA PHE A 234 -0.36 -28.18 13.44
C PHE A 234 -1.70 -28.46 14.14
N VAL A 235 -1.78 -29.50 14.97
CA VAL A 235 -3.00 -29.80 15.74
C VAL A 235 -3.38 -28.61 16.62
N ASP A 236 -2.42 -27.99 17.31
CA ASP A 236 -2.68 -26.82 18.15
C ASP A 236 -3.15 -25.62 17.31
N ASP A 237 -2.46 -25.32 16.20
CA ASP A 237 -2.82 -24.21 15.32
C ASP A 237 -4.20 -24.43 14.64
N TYR A 238 -4.52 -25.67 14.25
CA TYR A 238 -5.84 -26.07 13.80
C TYR A 238 -6.89 -25.85 14.88
N LEU A 239 -6.62 -26.30 16.11
CA LEU A 239 -7.52 -26.16 17.26
C LEU A 239 -7.80 -24.70 17.60
N ASN A 240 -6.82 -23.83 17.43
CA ASN A 240 -7.01 -22.39 17.53
C ASN A 240 -7.94 -21.87 16.42
N PHE A 241 -7.68 -22.25 15.17
CA PHE A 241 -8.46 -21.79 14.03
C PHE A 241 -9.95 -22.12 14.16
N ILE A 242 -10.32 -23.40 14.34
CA ILE A 242 -11.75 -23.75 14.41
C ILE A 242 -12.41 -23.31 15.72
N GLY A 243 -11.62 -22.99 16.76
CA GLY A 243 -12.13 -22.39 17.98
C GLY A 243 -12.59 -20.94 17.77
N GLU A 244 -11.87 -20.19 16.93
CA GLU A 244 -12.21 -18.79 16.59
C GLU A 244 -13.18 -18.70 15.40
N TYR A 245 -12.99 -19.52 14.36
CA TYR A 245 -13.69 -19.46 13.09
C TYR A 245 -14.35 -20.80 12.69
N PRO A 246 -15.35 -21.29 13.45
CA PRO A 246 -15.99 -22.58 13.20
C PRO A 246 -16.80 -22.65 11.88
N GLU A 247 -17.19 -21.51 11.30
CA GLU A 247 -17.98 -21.46 10.06
C GLU A 247 -17.18 -20.96 8.85
N SER A 248 -15.84 -20.93 8.97
CA SER A 248 -14.94 -20.51 7.90
C SER A 248 -15.06 -21.38 6.64
N GLU A 249 -14.86 -20.76 5.47
CA GLU A 249 -14.69 -21.47 4.19
C GLU A 249 -13.48 -22.41 4.20
N TYR A 250 -12.44 -22.11 4.99
CA TYR A 250 -11.24 -22.95 5.12
C TYR A 250 -11.46 -24.21 5.94
N ARG A 251 -12.53 -24.27 6.74
CA ARG A 251 -12.75 -25.36 7.70
C ARG A 251 -12.74 -26.73 7.04
N ARG A 252 -13.41 -26.89 5.90
CA ARG A 252 -13.51 -28.19 5.23
C ARG A 252 -12.14 -28.76 4.84
N GLU A 253 -11.24 -27.89 4.38
CA GLU A 253 -9.87 -28.27 4.06
C GLU A 253 -9.10 -28.64 5.34
N LEU A 254 -9.12 -27.77 6.33
CA LEU A 254 -8.42 -27.97 7.61
C LEU A 254 -8.90 -29.22 8.36
N ASP A 255 -10.20 -29.51 8.42
CA ASP A 255 -10.77 -30.73 9.02
C ASP A 255 -10.28 -32.00 8.31
N THR A 256 -10.08 -31.91 6.99
CA THR A 256 -9.58 -33.03 6.19
C THR A 256 -8.11 -33.29 6.49
N ILE A 257 -7.31 -32.22 6.59
CA ILE A 257 -5.90 -32.30 6.98
C ILE A 257 -5.78 -32.79 8.42
N TYR A 258 -6.58 -32.26 9.35
CA TYR A 258 -6.63 -32.68 10.75
C TYR A 258 -6.89 -34.17 10.89
N ARG A 259 -7.93 -34.72 10.25
CA ARG A 259 -8.21 -36.16 10.27
C ARG A 259 -7.05 -36.99 9.69
N ARG A 260 -6.35 -36.49 8.69
CA ARG A 260 -5.15 -37.16 8.15
C ARG A 260 -4.03 -37.15 9.19
N VAL A 261 -3.74 -36.01 9.79
CA VAL A 261 -2.69 -35.88 10.82
C VAL A 261 -2.99 -36.73 12.04
N GLN A 262 -4.24 -36.80 12.49
CA GLN A 262 -4.62 -37.66 13.61
C GLN A 262 -4.37 -39.16 13.34
N ARG A 263 -4.60 -39.62 12.11
CA ARG A 263 -4.25 -41.00 11.72
C ARG A 263 -2.74 -41.21 11.70
N ILE A 264 -1.98 -40.22 11.22
CA ILE A 264 -0.51 -40.25 11.23
C ILE A 264 0.00 -40.37 12.68
N LEU A 265 -0.59 -39.61 13.61
CA LEU A 265 -0.22 -39.61 15.03
C LEU A 265 -0.75 -40.82 15.83
N GLY A 266 -1.40 -41.80 15.18
CA GLY A 266 -1.96 -42.96 15.86
C GLY A 266 -3.17 -42.68 16.76
N ARG A 267 -3.75 -41.47 16.71
CA ARG A 267 -4.80 -40.98 17.63
C ARG A 267 -6.24 -41.12 17.13
N TYR A 268 -6.46 -41.79 15.99
CA TYR A 268 -7.83 -42.08 15.51
C TYR A 268 -8.13 -43.58 15.48
N PRO A 269 -8.69 -44.08 16.59
CA PRO A 269 -9.93 -44.84 16.55
C PRO A 269 -10.96 -44.11 17.41
N GLY A 270 -12.23 -44.08 16.99
CA GLY A 270 -13.29 -43.57 17.86
C GLY A 270 -13.26 -44.31 19.21
N GLN A 271 -13.19 -43.55 20.30
CA GLN A 271 -13.27 -43.96 21.71
C GLN A 271 -12.23 -44.98 22.24
N GLN A 272 -11.57 -44.56 23.32
CA GLN A 272 -11.07 -45.35 24.47
C GLN A 272 -10.58 -46.78 24.20
N ALA A 273 -9.27 -46.89 23.97
CA ALA A 273 -8.33 -48.00 24.25
C ALA A 273 -7.19 -47.74 23.24
N VAL A 274 -5.95 -47.52 23.62
CA VAL A 274 -5.00 -48.56 24.01
C VAL A 274 -3.75 -47.78 24.45
N GLU A 275 -3.49 -47.65 25.75
CA GLU A 275 -2.37 -46.85 26.27
C GLU A 275 -1.14 -47.68 26.68
N ALA A 276 -1.04 -48.97 26.33
CA ALA A 276 0.06 -49.82 26.81
C ALA A 276 1.03 -50.38 25.74
N ASP A 277 0.72 -50.30 24.44
CA ASP A 277 1.57 -50.89 23.37
C ASP A 277 2.19 -49.84 22.41
N MET A 278 2.21 -48.56 22.81
CA MET A 278 2.34 -47.42 21.89
C MET A 278 3.75 -47.05 21.38
N GLU A 279 4.85 -47.61 21.88
CA GLU A 279 6.19 -47.14 21.48
C GLU A 279 6.76 -47.81 20.22
N GLU A 280 6.35 -49.03 19.86
CA GLU A 280 6.95 -49.75 18.70
C GLU A 280 5.97 -49.91 17.51
N HIS A 281 4.67 -49.80 17.76
CA HIS A 281 3.63 -50.01 16.75
C HIS A 281 3.18 -48.72 16.05
N ASP A 282 3.39 -47.55 16.69
CA ASP A 282 3.09 -46.21 16.15
C ASP A 282 4.04 -45.88 14.98
N ASP A 283 5.34 -46.16 15.12
CA ASP A 283 6.36 -45.90 14.10
C ASP A 283 6.08 -46.64 12.78
N ARG A 284 5.60 -47.89 12.83
CA ARG A 284 5.28 -48.66 11.61
C ARG A 284 4.01 -48.16 10.92
N ALA A 285 2.99 -47.77 11.68
CA ALA A 285 1.76 -47.22 11.15
C ALA A 285 2.01 -45.83 10.51
N PHE A 286 2.77 -45.00 11.23
CA PHE A 286 3.29 -43.72 10.75
C PHE A 286 4.09 -43.89 9.45
N GLU A 287 5.03 -44.84 9.42
CA GLU A 287 5.88 -45.14 8.27
C GLU A 287 5.08 -45.63 7.05
N LYS A 288 4.01 -46.40 7.26
CA LYS A 288 3.13 -46.90 6.19
C LYS A 288 2.29 -45.79 5.56
N GLU A 289 1.63 -44.96 6.37
CA GLU A 289 0.82 -43.85 5.87
C GLU A 289 1.72 -42.76 5.24
N ARG A 290 2.91 -42.51 5.80
CA ARG A 290 3.95 -41.66 5.20
C ARG A 290 4.32 -42.13 3.79
N ARG A 291 4.57 -43.43 3.59
CA ARG A 291 4.89 -43.97 2.27
C ARG A 291 3.76 -43.75 1.28
N ARG A 292 2.51 -43.84 1.72
CA ARG A 292 1.34 -43.55 0.90
C ARG A 292 1.26 -42.06 0.54
N LEU A 293 1.39 -41.17 1.52
CA LEU A 293 1.33 -39.73 1.32
C LEU A 293 2.50 -39.21 0.48
N ASN A 294 3.71 -39.72 0.67
CA ASN A 294 4.86 -39.40 -0.18
C ASN A 294 4.66 -39.83 -1.63
N ARG A 295 3.94 -40.94 -1.86
CA ARG A 295 3.56 -41.38 -3.22
C ARG A 295 2.50 -40.45 -3.82
N GLU A 296 1.48 -40.09 -3.05
CA GLU A 296 0.44 -39.14 -3.47
C GLU A 296 1.06 -37.76 -3.80
N GLN A 297 1.95 -37.24 -2.94
CA GLN A 297 2.62 -35.96 -3.15
C GLN A 297 3.58 -36.01 -4.35
N LYS A 298 4.38 -37.08 -4.51
CA LYS A 298 5.18 -37.27 -5.74
C LYS A 298 4.32 -37.33 -6.99
N ALA A 299 3.12 -37.93 -6.92
CA ALA A 299 2.19 -37.97 -8.04
C ALA A 299 1.63 -36.57 -8.34
N ILE A 300 1.28 -35.77 -7.33
CA ILE A 300 0.84 -34.38 -7.49
C ILE A 300 1.95 -33.51 -8.11
N MET A 301 3.18 -33.59 -7.59
CA MET A 301 4.33 -32.85 -8.13
C MET A 301 4.61 -33.23 -9.60
N ARG A 302 4.54 -34.52 -9.93
CA ARG A 302 4.67 -34.99 -11.33
C ARG A 302 3.53 -34.50 -12.22
N LYS A 303 2.32 -34.34 -11.69
CA LYS A 303 1.17 -33.82 -12.44
C LYS A 303 1.31 -32.31 -12.66
N GLY A 304 1.77 -31.57 -11.66
CA GLY A 304 2.08 -30.14 -11.76
C GLY A 304 3.21 -29.86 -12.76
N ALA A 305 4.30 -30.63 -12.69
CA ALA A 305 5.42 -30.51 -13.65
C ALA A 305 4.96 -30.75 -15.09
N ARG A 306 4.12 -31.78 -15.33
CA ARG A 306 3.55 -32.05 -16.66
C ARG A 306 2.60 -30.97 -17.15
N LEU A 307 1.81 -30.36 -16.26
CA LEU A 307 0.95 -29.24 -16.62
C LEU A 307 1.77 -28.00 -16.99
N ASN A 308 2.89 -27.77 -16.30
CA ASN A 308 3.79 -26.67 -16.59
C ASN A 308 4.56 -26.90 -17.90
N GLU A 309 5.07 -28.11 -18.15
CA GLU A 309 5.68 -28.48 -19.44
C GLU A 309 4.69 -28.30 -20.58
N LYS A 310 3.44 -28.76 -20.42
CA LYS A 310 2.40 -28.59 -21.44
C LYS A 310 2.05 -27.12 -21.69
N PHE A 311 2.00 -26.30 -20.65
CA PHE A 311 1.76 -24.86 -20.79
C PHE A 311 2.90 -24.17 -21.52
N VAL A 312 4.15 -24.55 -21.25
CA VAL A 312 5.33 -24.04 -21.97
C VAL A 312 5.28 -24.45 -23.45
N ASP A 313 4.98 -25.71 -23.74
CA ASP A 313 4.83 -26.25 -25.12
C ASP A 313 3.72 -25.50 -25.88
N ASP A 314 2.54 -25.34 -25.26
CA ASP A 314 1.40 -24.61 -25.85
C ASP A 314 1.75 -23.12 -26.10
N THR A 315 2.59 -22.50 -25.27
CA THR A 315 3.09 -21.12 -25.50
C THR A 315 4.16 -21.02 -26.57
N GLU A 316 5.08 -21.99 -26.67
CA GLU A 316 6.08 -22.03 -27.73
C GLU A 316 5.41 -22.26 -29.10
N ASP A 317 4.42 -23.16 -29.18
CA ASP A 317 3.62 -23.39 -30.37
C ASP A 317 2.85 -22.14 -30.81
N MET A 318 2.27 -21.37 -29.88
CA MET A 318 1.61 -20.10 -30.22
C MET A 318 2.59 -19.04 -30.73
N VAL A 319 3.81 -18.97 -30.19
CA VAL A 319 4.83 -18.02 -30.66
C VAL A 319 5.32 -18.40 -32.06
N ILE A 320 5.49 -19.70 -32.33
CA ILE A 320 5.86 -20.21 -33.65
C ILE A 320 4.77 -19.93 -34.68
N LEU A 321 3.49 -20.21 -34.36
CA LEU A 321 2.36 -19.93 -35.25
C LEU A 321 2.24 -18.44 -35.59
N ARG A 322 2.44 -17.57 -34.60
CA ARG A 322 2.40 -16.11 -34.80
C ARG A 322 3.60 -15.61 -35.62
N GLY A 323 4.76 -16.25 -35.49
CA GLY A 323 5.93 -16.00 -36.34
C GLY A 323 5.69 -16.39 -37.80
N MET A 324 5.00 -17.53 -38.02
CA MET A 324 4.66 -18.01 -39.36
C MET A 324 3.57 -17.16 -40.04
N GLU A 325 2.59 -16.64 -39.29
CA GLU A 325 1.59 -15.69 -39.80
C GLU A 325 2.24 -14.39 -40.27
N ASN A 326 3.16 -13.82 -39.49
CA ASN A 326 3.90 -12.60 -39.84
C ASN A 326 4.80 -12.77 -41.08
N GLU A 327 5.42 -13.95 -41.27
CA GLU A 327 6.18 -14.25 -42.50
C GLU A 327 5.28 -14.44 -43.74
N SER A 328 4.03 -14.88 -43.55
CA SER A 328 3.06 -15.01 -44.64
C SER A 328 2.50 -13.65 -45.07
N GLU A 329 2.25 -12.74 -44.13
CA GLU A 329 1.82 -11.36 -44.40
C GLU A 329 2.92 -10.57 -45.11
N ALA A 330 4.17 -10.69 -44.66
CA ALA A 330 5.34 -10.03 -45.28
C ALA A 330 5.64 -10.50 -46.72
N LYS A 331 5.20 -11.71 -47.10
CA LYS A 331 5.29 -12.24 -48.48
C LYS A 331 4.10 -11.82 -49.36
N SER A 332 2.99 -11.40 -48.77
CA SER A 332 1.80 -10.92 -49.49
C SER A 332 1.86 -9.43 -49.84
N GLU A 333 2.67 -8.63 -49.15
CA GLU A 333 2.87 -7.20 -49.43
C GLU A 333 3.95 -6.89 -50.49
N ASN A 334 4.63 -7.91 -51.03
CA ASN A 334 5.70 -7.77 -52.02
C ASN A 334 5.31 -8.26 -53.45
N PHE A 335 4.02 -8.25 -53.80
CA PHE A 335 3.54 -8.52 -55.15
C PHE A 335 2.67 -7.39 -55.72
#